data_AF-A0A8H9DA90-F1
#
_entry.id   AF-A0A8H9DA90-F1
#
_cell.length_a   1.000
_cell.length_b   1.000
_cell.length_c   1.000
_cell.angle_alpha   90.00
_cell.angle_beta   90.00
_cell.angle_gamma   90.00
#
_symmetry.space_group_name_H-M   'P 1'
#
loop_
_entity.id
_entity.type
_entity.pdbx_description
1 polymer ?
#
loop_
_entity_poly.entity_id
_entity_poly.type
_entity_poly.pdbx_seq_one_letter_code
_entity_poly.pdbx_strand_id
1 'polypeptide(L)'
;MKALTNLYLGGIAAIYLFWLSCWLVLGDQLFGQDFYNWDEALVAIAAAFAAFVASFNVIRPYAGFMAIQGLGLILLSISWLTYDPDGSHRFLHFPTPGIPDYSAISYSGFVFSWVCAWGYLAITLWHRYPPTLMTKVVFSLLFFGLALILTSFYYPEYGSSLNTMAGRLDAVTAGLEFLVLLIGLGCILLKAPFVINWMLLATALLIASDMAYSEEAVPVGIEPIWMFGQFLLLSSYLLLSEIKKDSSEKDIGLEIQDEAAARSRSDLSGILILLTLGGVLIVVVLSLIQIHPIWKAFCAVLLIVSLVVSVVWLTDRFDDSVQYLKKYTKNLHQNQLEHNGWQSTHVGLRTTLRSTGLDSYIDALNKSADQLKRHIIFLGPERLYPEVSKRAYRDKISCFIVMPFSLEWSNDVHRILSGVCKSLDVLPMRGDDVFKPSDILVDIWQSINTADFVIADISGRNPNVLYELGIAHTLAKPVLIISKNADDIPIDLSTRRVIIYGQNGMHWHEELEMKVTQAVQEIIRVYALKI
;
A
#
# COMPACT_ATOMS: atom_id res chain seq x y z
N MET A 1 -10.81 -7.46 19.08
CA MET A 1 -10.42 -6.03 19.10
C MET A 1 -11.46 -5.15 18.42
N LYS A 2 -11.68 -5.19 17.09
CA LYS A 2 -12.71 -4.36 16.40
C LYS A 2 -14.13 -4.35 17.01
N ALA A 3 -14.56 -5.46 17.62
CA ALA A 3 -15.86 -5.55 18.29
C ALA A 3 -15.94 -4.70 19.58
N LEU A 4 -14.82 -4.54 20.30
CA LEU A 4 -14.74 -3.75 21.52
C LEU A 4 -14.74 -2.25 21.19
N THR A 5 -14.05 -1.85 20.11
CA THR A 5 -14.02 -0.49 19.58
C THR A 5 -15.39 0.00 19.15
N ASN A 6 -16.10 -0.83 18.38
CA ASN A 6 -17.46 -0.51 17.94
C ASN A 6 -18.43 -0.41 19.13
N LEU A 7 -18.18 -1.16 20.20
CA LEU A 7 -18.95 -1.07 21.44
C LEU A 7 -18.66 0.23 22.21
N TYR A 8 -17.39 0.65 22.31
CA TYR A 8 -17.03 1.94 22.91
C TYR A 8 -17.57 3.13 22.11
N LEU A 9 -17.46 3.09 20.78
CA LEU A 9 -17.98 4.12 19.89
C LEU A 9 -19.51 4.20 19.97
N GLY A 10 -20.19 3.05 20.00
CA GLY A 10 -21.64 2.96 20.22
C GLY A 10 -22.05 3.46 21.60
N GLY A 11 -21.26 3.18 22.64
CA GLY A 11 -21.48 3.69 23.99
C GLY A 11 -21.35 5.21 24.09
N ILE A 12 -20.33 5.80 23.47
CA ILE A 12 -20.15 7.26 23.42
C ILE A 12 -21.29 7.93 22.65
N ALA A 13 -21.69 7.37 21.50
CA ALA A 13 -22.82 7.88 20.74
C ALA A 13 -24.13 7.80 21.53
N ALA A 14 -24.35 6.72 22.29
CA ALA A 14 -25.52 6.58 23.17
C ALA A 14 -25.51 7.61 24.31
N ILE A 15 -24.35 7.90 24.91
CA ILE A 15 -24.19 8.94 25.94
C ILE A 15 -24.52 10.32 25.37
N TYR A 16 -24.02 10.65 24.17
CA TYR A 16 -24.35 11.92 23.51
C TYR A 16 -25.85 12.04 23.22
N LEU A 17 -26.47 11.00 22.64
CA LEU A 17 -27.91 11.00 22.35
C LEU A 17 -28.75 11.11 23.62
N PHE A 18 -28.32 10.49 24.72
CA PHE A 18 -28.97 10.62 26.02
C PHE A 18 -28.85 12.05 26.56
N TRP A 19 -27.64 12.63 26.56
CA TRP A 19 -27.43 14.02 26.95
C TRP A 19 -28.27 14.98 26.09
N LEU A 20 -28.26 14.82 24.76
CA LEU A 20 -29.03 15.63 23.82
C LEU A 20 -30.54 15.53 24.09
N SER A 21 -31.03 14.33 24.40
CA SER A 21 -32.46 14.12 24.74
C SER A 21 -32.83 14.80 26.05
N CYS A 22 -31.95 14.74 27.06
CA CYS A 22 -32.14 15.45 28.32
C CYS A 22 -32.13 16.97 28.11
N TRP A 23 -31.16 17.49 27.35
CA TRP A 23 -31.07 18.91 27.01
C TRP A 23 -32.31 19.41 26.25
N LEU A 24 -32.78 18.68 25.23
CA LEU A 24 -33.99 19.04 24.46
C LEU A 24 -35.29 19.05 25.28
N VAL A 25 -35.41 18.15 26.26
CA VAL A 25 -36.64 17.97 27.04
C VAL A 25 -36.69 18.90 28.25
N LEU A 26 -35.54 19.10 28.92
CA LEU A 26 -35.45 19.84 30.16
C LEU A 26 -35.11 21.32 29.93
N GLY A 27 -34.50 21.65 28.79
CA GLY A 27 -33.92 22.96 28.51
C GLY A 27 -32.93 23.40 29.58
N ASP A 28 -32.55 24.68 29.57
CA ASP A 28 -31.69 25.26 30.61
C ASP A 28 -32.42 25.42 31.96
N GLN A 29 -33.76 25.25 31.97
CA GLN A 29 -34.60 25.67 33.10
C GLN A 29 -34.63 24.68 34.28
N LEU A 30 -34.42 23.37 34.06
CA LEU A 30 -34.46 22.38 35.15
C LEU A 30 -33.14 22.27 35.93
N PHE A 31 -32.08 22.90 35.45
CA PHE A 31 -30.76 22.96 36.09
C PHE A 31 -30.32 24.38 36.52
N GLY A 32 -31.21 25.38 36.47
CA GLY A 32 -31.07 26.67 37.18
C GLY A 32 -30.00 27.65 36.63
N GLN A 33 -30.25 28.95 36.82
CA GLN A 33 -29.41 30.07 36.36
C GLN A 33 -27.98 30.14 36.96
N ASP A 34 -27.58 29.19 37.80
CA ASP A 34 -26.29 29.22 38.52
C ASP A 34 -25.41 27.98 38.24
N PHE A 35 -25.77 27.09 37.30
CA PHE A 35 -24.93 25.95 36.94
C PHE A 35 -24.17 26.26 35.65
N TYR A 36 -22.96 26.82 35.83
CA TYR A 36 -21.87 26.86 34.86
C TYR A 36 -21.78 25.56 34.06
N ASN A 37 -21.33 25.59 32.80
CA ASN A 37 -21.31 24.45 31.86
C ASN A 37 -20.42 23.26 32.35
N TRP A 38 -20.86 22.58 33.41
CA TRP A 38 -20.15 21.51 34.12
C TRP A 38 -20.09 20.24 33.30
N ASP A 39 -21.12 20.00 32.48
CA ASP A 39 -21.14 18.93 31.50
C ASP A 39 -20.07 19.13 30.42
N GLU A 40 -19.91 20.35 29.90
CA GLU A 40 -18.84 20.68 28.94
C GLU A 40 -17.46 20.56 29.57
N ALA A 41 -17.28 21.03 30.82
CA ALA A 41 -16.04 20.85 31.56
C ALA A 41 -15.71 19.37 31.81
N LEU A 42 -16.71 18.55 32.14
CA LEU A 42 -16.54 17.13 32.44
C LEU A 42 -16.20 16.32 31.19
N VAL A 43 -16.83 16.62 30.05
CA VAL A 43 -16.51 15.98 28.77
C VAL A 43 -15.11 16.40 28.30
N ALA A 44 -14.68 17.66 28.49
CA ALA A 44 -13.32 18.09 28.22
C ALA A 44 -12.28 17.34 29.07
N ILE A 45 -12.56 17.10 30.36
CA ILE A 45 -11.70 16.27 31.24
C ILE A 45 -11.63 14.83 30.74
N ALA A 46 -12.78 14.24 30.36
CA ALA A 46 -12.82 12.88 29.83
C ALA A 46 -12.01 12.76 28.52
N ALA A 47 -12.13 13.75 27.63
CA ALA A 47 -11.36 13.84 26.40
C ALA A 47 -9.85 14.03 26.68
N ALA A 48 -9.49 14.84 27.67
CA ALA A 48 -8.09 15.01 28.08
C ALA A 48 -7.49 13.70 28.58
N PHE A 49 -8.21 12.98 29.45
CA PHE A 49 -7.78 11.68 29.97
C PHE A 49 -7.63 10.67 28.84
N ALA A 50 -8.60 10.60 27.91
CA ALA A 50 -8.52 9.74 26.74
C ALA A 50 -7.31 10.07 25.85
N ALA A 51 -7.03 11.36 25.61
CA ALA A 51 -5.87 11.81 24.85
C ALA A 51 -4.55 11.38 25.50
N PHE A 52 -4.42 11.52 26.83
CA PHE A 52 -3.23 11.07 27.57
C PHE A 52 -3.07 9.55 27.53
N VAL A 53 -4.14 8.78 27.80
CA VAL A 53 -4.09 7.31 27.73
C VAL A 53 -3.74 6.84 26.32
N ALA A 54 -4.31 7.49 25.30
CA ALA A 54 -3.98 7.19 23.91
C ALA A 54 -2.51 7.53 23.59
N SER A 55 -1.97 8.64 24.11
CA SER A 55 -0.59 9.05 23.85
C SER A 55 0.46 7.98 24.22
N PHE A 56 0.21 7.18 25.26
CA PHE A 56 1.10 6.08 25.67
C PHE A 56 1.04 4.86 24.75
N ASN A 57 0.00 4.73 23.93
CA ASN A 57 -0.28 3.55 23.13
C ASN A 57 0.02 3.71 21.63
N VAL A 58 0.28 4.94 21.16
CA VAL A 58 0.46 5.25 19.73
C VAL A 58 1.94 5.47 19.35
N ILE A 59 2.29 5.19 18.08
CA ILE A 59 3.64 5.37 17.53
C ILE A 59 3.94 6.86 17.27
N ARG A 60 5.22 7.26 17.32
CA ARG A 60 5.66 8.61 16.90
C ARG A 60 5.32 8.86 15.41
N PRO A 61 4.81 10.04 15.03
CA PRO A 61 4.77 11.30 15.81
C PRO A 61 3.51 11.50 16.67
N TYR A 62 2.44 10.71 16.51
CA TYR A 62 1.11 11.00 17.07
C TYR A 62 1.05 11.00 18.61
N ALA A 63 1.94 10.26 19.29
CA ALA A 63 2.05 10.29 20.75
C ALA A 63 2.26 11.71 21.30
N GLY A 64 3.18 12.48 20.73
CA GLY A 64 3.45 13.86 21.15
C GLY A 64 2.28 14.80 20.83
N PHE A 65 1.64 14.60 19.68
CA PHE A 65 0.45 15.37 19.27
C PHE A 65 -0.69 15.22 20.28
N MET A 66 -1.00 13.98 20.69
CA MET A 66 -2.08 13.69 21.64
C MET A 66 -1.78 14.19 23.05
N ALA A 67 -0.53 14.09 23.50
CA ALA A 67 -0.14 14.59 24.83
C ALA A 67 -0.32 16.12 24.93
N ILE A 68 0.06 16.85 23.88
CA ILE A 68 -0.11 18.31 23.84
C ILE A 68 -1.61 18.67 23.77
N GLN A 69 -2.41 17.97 22.95
CA GLN A 69 -3.86 18.21 22.92
C GLN A 69 -4.55 17.89 24.25
N GLY A 70 -4.13 16.84 24.95
CA GLY A 70 -4.61 16.50 26.29
C GLY A 70 -4.34 17.60 27.31
N LEU A 71 -3.15 18.22 27.27
CA LEU A 71 -2.83 19.38 28.09
C LEU A 71 -3.70 20.59 27.75
N GLY A 72 -3.98 20.82 26.46
CA GLY A 72 -4.92 21.85 26.04
C GLY A 72 -6.32 21.61 26.62
N LEU A 73 -6.85 20.40 26.53
CA LEU A 73 -8.20 20.06 27.02
C LEU A 73 -8.37 20.25 28.53
N ILE A 74 -7.28 20.11 29.32
CA ILE A 74 -7.30 20.47 30.74
C ILE A 74 -7.51 21.97 30.91
N LEU A 75 -6.84 22.81 30.11
CA LEU A 75 -7.04 24.26 30.12
C LEU A 75 -8.45 24.65 29.65
N LEU A 76 -9.02 23.93 28.68
CA LEU A 76 -10.40 24.13 28.28
C LEU A 76 -11.38 23.81 29.43
N SER A 77 -11.14 22.73 30.17
CA SER A 77 -11.94 22.40 31.35
C SER A 77 -11.85 23.48 32.43
N ILE A 78 -10.64 23.98 32.73
CA ILE A 78 -10.45 25.10 33.66
C ILE A 78 -11.20 26.34 33.18
N SER A 79 -11.24 26.58 31.86
CA SER A 79 -11.96 27.70 31.27
C SER A 79 -13.45 27.65 31.61
N TRP A 80 -14.10 26.49 31.38
CA TRP A 80 -15.51 26.30 31.69
C TRP A 80 -15.82 26.35 33.19
N LEU A 81 -14.92 25.80 34.02
CA LEU A 81 -15.07 25.84 35.49
C LEU A 81 -14.91 27.23 36.09
N THR A 82 -14.28 28.16 35.37
CA THR A 82 -14.00 29.53 35.82
C THR A 82 -14.76 30.58 35.02
N TYR A 83 -15.63 30.16 34.09
CA TYR A 83 -16.49 31.04 33.31
C TYR A 83 -17.52 31.69 34.24
N ASP A 84 -17.64 33.01 34.26
CA ASP A 84 -18.62 33.75 35.07
C ASP A 84 -19.22 34.90 34.23
N PRO A 85 -20.36 34.67 33.55
CA PRO A 85 -20.93 35.66 32.64
C PRO A 85 -21.61 36.83 33.39
N ASP A 86 -22.09 36.59 34.62
CA ASP A 86 -22.81 37.60 35.41
C ASP A 86 -21.90 38.37 36.39
N GLY A 87 -20.62 37.98 36.49
CA GLY A 87 -19.64 38.59 37.40
C GLY A 87 -20.02 38.44 38.89
N SER A 88 -20.85 37.43 39.19
CA SER A 88 -21.45 37.21 40.50
C SER A 88 -20.41 36.72 41.52
N HIS A 89 -19.31 36.12 41.04
CA HIS A 89 -18.28 35.49 41.83
C HIS A 89 -16.94 36.20 41.67
N ARG A 90 -16.75 37.28 42.44
CA ARG A 90 -15.52 38.10 42.47
C ARG A 90 -14.19 37.34 42.66
N PHE A 91 -14.21 36.08 43.11
CA PHE A 91 -13.00 35.25 43.24
C PHE A 91 -12.54 34.61 41.91
N LEU A 92 -13.41 34.58 40.89
CA LEU A 92 -13.12 34.11 39.52
C LEU A 92 -12.66 35.25 38.58
N HIS A 93 -12.54 36.46 39.11
CA HIS A 93 -12.05 37.63 38.38
C HIS A 93 -10.77 38.17 39.00
N PHE A 94 -9.91 38.77 38.16
CA PHE A 94 -8.80 39.54 38.70
C PHE A 94 -9.33 40.82 39.36
N PRO A 95 -8.80 41.22 40.53
CA PRO A 95 -9.27 42.38 41.27
C PRO A 95 -9.00 43.73 40.59
N THR A 96 -8.24 43.75 39.50
CA THR A 96 -7.87 44.95 38.74
C THR A 96 -8.73 45.11 37.48
N PRO A 97 -9.39 46.26 37.27
CA PRO A 97 -10.23 46.49 36.09
C PRO A 97 -9.40 46.49 34.81
N GLY A 98 -9.88 45.75 33.80
CA GLY A 98 -9.28 45.69 32.47
C GLY A 98 -8.31 44.52 32.23
N ILE A 99 -8.09 43.64 33.21
CA ILE A 99 -7.38 42.36 32.99
C ILE A 99 -8.38 41.30 32.49
N PRO A 100 -8.02 40.44 31.52
CA PRO A 100 -8.87 39.34 31.09
C PRO A 100 -9.13 38.33 32.23
N ASP A 101 -10.32 37.74 32.26
CA ASP A 101 -10.72 36.79 33.30
C ASP A 101 -9.94 35.46 33.23
N TYR A 102 -9.97 34.69 34.33
CA TYR A 102 -9.30 33.39 34.39
C TYR A 102 -9.78 32.45 33.27
N SER A 103 -11.07 32.50 32.94
CA SER A 103 -11.66 31.74 31.84
C SER A 103 -11.01 32.11 30.49
N ALA A 104 -10.99 33.40 30.14
CA ALA A 104 -10.41 33.88 28.88
C ALA A 104 -8.90 33.55 28.75
N ILE A 105 -8.13 33.66 29.83
CA ILE A 105 -6.71 33.28 29.85
C ILE A 105 -6.55 31.77 29.65
N SER A 106 -7.37 30.96 30.32
CA SER A 106 -7.33 29.51 30.20
C SER A 106 -7.71 29.04 28.80
N TYR A 107 -8.75 29.62 28.21
CA TYR A 107 -9.16 29.36 26.83
C TYR A 107 -8.07 29.72 25.82
N SER A 108 -7.45 30.90 25.98
CA SER A 108 -6.32 31.33 25.13
C SER A 108 -5.14 30.36 25.22
N GLY A 109 -4.86 29.83 26.43
CA GLY A 109 -3.86 28.79 26.64
C GLY A 109 -4.22 27.45 25.97
N PHE A 110 -5.50 27.08 25.97
CA PHE A 110 -6.00 25.91 25.24
C PHE A 110 -5.75 26.05 23.74
N VAL A 111 -6.17 27.16 23.13
CA VAL A 111 -5.99 27.41 21.69
C VAL A 111 -4.50 27.41 21.32
N PHE A 112 -3.66 28.07 22.12
CA PHE A 112 -2.20 28.07 21.92
C PHE A 112 -1.61 26.66 21.97
N SER A 113 -2.02 25.84 22.95
CA SER A 113 -1.61 24.43 23.04
C SER A 113 -1.99 23.65 21.79
N TRP A 114 -3.18 23.91 21.23
CA TRP A 114 -3.64 23.27 19.99
C TRP A 114 -2.85 23.72 18.76
N VAL A 115 -2.47 25.00 18.65
CA VAL A 115 -1.53 25.47 17.61
C VAL A 115 -0.22 24.70 17.70
N CYS A 116 0.32 24.53 18.92
CA CYS A 116 1.54 23.78 19.14
C CYS A 116 1.38 22.29 18.78
N ALA A 117 0.26 21.67 19.13
CA ALA A 117 -0.02 20.27 18.81
C ALA A 117 -0.06 20.06 17.29
N TRP A 118 -0.92 20.80 16.59
CA TRP A 118 -1.06 20.70 15.14
C TRP A 118 0.23 21.09 14.42
N GLY A 119 0.94 22.10 14.90
CA GLY A 119 2.24 22.53 14.36
C GLY A 119 3.31 21.45 14.49
N TYR A 120 3.41 20.81 15.66
CA TYR A 120 4.30 19.67 15.88
C TYR A 120 3.99 18.51 14.91
N LEU A 121 2.70 18.18 14.71
CA LEU A 121 2.31 17.15 13.75
C LEU A 121 2.65 17.55 12.31
N ALA A 122 2.38 18.79 11.90
CA ALA A 122 2.66 19.29 10.56
C ALA A 122 4.17 19.25 10.24
N ILE A 123 5.01 19.74 11.16
CA ILE A 123 6.48 19.76 10.97
C ILE A 123 7.04 18.34 10.86
N THR A 124 6.59 17.44 11.74
CA THR A 124 7.06 16.04 11.71
C THR A 124 6.61 15.30 10.46
N LEU A 125 5.39 15.53 9.98
CA LEU A 125 4.91 14.99 8.71
C LEU A 125 5.66 15.58 7.51
N TRP A 126 5.94 16.89 7.53
CA TRP A 126 6.68 17.57 6.47
C TRP A 126 8.10 17.05 6.31
N HIS A 127 8.80 16.77 7.42
CA HIS A 127 10.13 16.17 7.38
C HIS A 127 10.11 14.71 6.88
N ARG A 128 9.04 13.96 7.20
CA ARG A 128 8.92 12.55 6.81
C ARG A 128 8.51 12.39 5.34
N TYR A 129 7.70 13.31 4.82
CA TYR A 129 7.17 13.27 3.45
C TYR A 129 7.25 14.67 2.81
N PRO A 130 8.42 15.06 2.25
CA PRO A 130 8.57 16.39 1.68
C PRO A 130 7.66 16.55 0.45
N PRO A 131 6.78 17.57 0.42
CA PRO A 131 5.88 17.79 -0.71
C PRO A 131 6.64 18.24 -1.96
N THR A 132 6.10 17.93 -3.14
CA THR A 132 6.65 18.40 -4.43
C THR A 132 6.55 19.91 -4.56
N LEU A 133 7.33 20.50 -5.47
CA LEU A 133 7.32 21.95 -5.70
C LEU A 133 5.92 22.47 -6.05
N MET A 134 5.21 21.77 -6.95
CA MET A 134 3.83 22.12 -7.31
C MET A 134 2.90 22.06 -6.11
N THR A 135 3.03 21.02 -5.29
CA THR A 135 2.24 20.84 -4.08
C THR A 135 2.47 22.00 -3.09
N LYS A 136 3.71 22.47 -2.91
CA LYS A 136 4.03 23.65 -2.09
C LYS A 136 3.40 24.94 -2.61
N VAL A 137 3.37 25.14 -3.93
CA VAL A 137 2.77 26.32 -4.56
C VAL A 137 1.25 26.33 -4.36
N VAL A 138 0.58 25.20 -4.61
CA VAL A 138 -0.86 25.05 -4.40
C VAL A 138 -1.23 25.32 -2.94
N PHE A 139 -0.46 24.78 -1.99
CA PHE A 139 -0.70 25.02 -0.57
C PHE A 139 -0.49 26.48 -0.18
N SER A 140 0.55 27.13 -0.70
CA SER A 140 0.79 28.54 -0.42
C SER A 140 -0.36 29.42 -0.90
N LEU A 141 -0.90 29.14 -2.10
CA LEU A 141 -2.06 29.84 -2.64
C LEU A 141 -3.34 29.58 -1.84
N LEU A 142 -3.59 28.33 -1.45
CA LEU A 142 -4.75 27.96 -0.64
C LEU A 142 -4.71 28.61 0.73
N PHE A 143 -3.54 28.60 1.40
CA PHE A 143 -3.36 29.23 2.69
C PHE A 143 -3.48 30.74 2.64
N PHE A 144 -2.95 31.37 1.60
CA PHE A 144 -3.10 32.80 1.39
C PHE A 144 -4.57 33.19 1.15
N GLY A 145 -5.29 32.42 0.31
CA GLY A 145 -6.72 32.64 0.07
C GLY A 145 -7.57 32.46 1.32
N LEU A 146 -7.32 31.41 2.10
CA LEU A 146 -8.01 31.15 3.36
C LEU A 146 -7.73 32.27 4.38
N ALA A 147 -6.47 32.69 4.52
CA ALA A 147 -6.09 33.78 5.41
C ALA A 147 -6.77 35.11 5.01
N LEU A 148 -6.90 35.42 3.72
CA LEU A 148 -7.61 36.60 3.25
C LEU A 148 -9.10 36.56 3.59
N ILE A 149 -9.77 35.42 3.36
CA ILE A 149 -11.19 35.24 3.69
C ILE A 149 -11.39 35.49 5.18
N LEU A 150 -10.58 34.86 6.03
CA LEU A 150 -10.78 34.95 7.48
C LEU A 150 -10.36 36.30 8.04
N THR A 151 -9.30 36.93 7.52
CA THR A 151 -8.99 38.33 7.86
C THR A 151 -10.17 39.25 7.53
N SER A 152 -10.89 39.01 6.44
CA SER A 152 -12.08 39.80 6.08
C SER A 152 -13.27 39.61 7.03
N PHE A 153 -13.36 38.49 7.73
CA PHE A 153 -14.40 38.23 8.73
C PHE A 153 -14.01 38.77 10.11
N TYR A 154 -12.79 38.49 10.56
CA TYR A 154 -12.35 38.80 11.92
C TYR A 154 -11.94 40.27 12.12
N TYR A 155 -11.46 40.95 11.08
CA TYR A 155 -11.02 42.34 11.22
C TYR A 155 -12.17 43.31 11.57
N PRO A 156 -13.36 43.22 10.93
CA PRO A 156 -14.51 44.02 11.32
C PRO A 156 -15.03 43.74 12.73
N GLU A 157 -15.02 42.48 13.16
CA GLU A 157 -15.64 42.01 14.41
C GLU A 157 -14.85 42.43 15.65
N TYR A 158 -13.53 42.30 15.61
CA TYR A 158 -12.67 42.68 16.74
C TYR A 158 -12.17 44.13 16.67
N GLY A 159 -12.39 44.84 15.55
CA GLY A 159 -11.87 46.18 15.31
C GLY A 159 -12.27 47.21 16.37
N SER A 160 -13.48 47.10 16.94
CA SER A 160 -13.98 47.97 18.02
C SER A 160 -13.41 47.64 19.40
N SER A 161 -12.96 46.40 19.61
CA SER A 161 -12.57 45.86 20.94
C SER A 161 -11.06 45.90 21.20
N LEU A 162 -10.24 46.35 20.25
CA LEU A 162 -8.77 46.44 20.37
C LEU A 162 -8.25 47.46 21.40
N ASN A 163 -9.13 48.30 21.95
CA ASN A 163 -8.76 49.32 22.92
C ASN A 163 -8.57 48.77 24.34
N THR A 164 -9.09 47.57 24.64
CA THR A 164 -8.96 46.92 25.96
C THR A 164 -7.98 45.74 25.90
N MET A 165 -7.40 45.36 27.04
CA MET A 165 -6.49 44.20 27.10
C MET A 165 -7.24 42.88 26.87
N ALA A 166 -8.48 42.78 27.35
CA ALA A 166 -9.38 41.65 27.08
C ALA A 166 -9.68 41.50 25.59
N GLY A 167 -10.14 42.57 24.92
CA GLY A 167 -10.46 42.48 23.49
C GLY A 167 -9.23 42.26 22.59
N ARG A 168 -8.03 42.66 23.04
CA ARG A 168 -6.77 42.27 22.37
C ARG A 168 -6.47 40.77 22.54
N LEU A 169 -6.72 40.22 23.73
CA LEU A 169 -6.54 38.78 23.97
C LEU A 169 -7.51 37.99 23.09
N ASP A 170 -8.79 38.37 23.07
CA ASP A 170 -9.81 37.68 22.27
C ASP A 170 -9.48 37.74 20.77
N ALA A 171 -9.03 38.89 20.26
CA ALA A 171 -8.59 39.03 18.87
C ALA A 171 -7.38 38.14 18.53
N VAL A 172 -6.43 37.99 19.46
CA VAL A 172 -5.28 37.10 19.28
C VAL A 172 -5.72 35.63 19.32
N THR A 173 -6.61 35.28 20.25
CA THR A 173 -7.13 33.92 20.42
C THR A 173 -7.90 33.48 19.18
N ALA A 174 -8.80 34.30 18.67
CA ALA A 174 -9.47 34.11 17.38
C ALA A 174 -8.49 33.89 16.22
N GLY A 175 -7.41 34.67 16.15
CA GLY A 175 -6.35 34.48 15.15
C GLY A 175 -5.61 33.15 15.29
N LEU A 176 -5.40 32.67 16.53
CA LEU A 176 -4.78 31.38 16.79
C LEU A 176 -5.71 30.20 16.49
N GLU A 177 -7.01 30.31 16.75
CA GLU A 177 -8.01 29.31 16.36
C GLU A 177 -8.01 29.10 14.85
N PHE A 178 -7.98 30.20 14.10
CA PHE A 178 -7.84 30.14 12.66
C PHE A 178 -6.54 29.41 12.25
N LEU A 179 -5.43 29.75 12.90
CA LEU A 179 -4.15 29.11 12.65
C LEU A 179 -4.19 27.60 12.95
N VAL A 180 -4.94 27.15 13.97
CA VAL A 180 -5.17 25.72 14.25
C VAL A 180 -5.80 25.03 13.04
N LEU A 181 -6.89 25.58 12.50
CA LEU A 181 -7.58 25.01 11.34
C LEU A 181 -6.69 24.98 10.11
N LEU A 182 -5.93 26.05 9.90
CA LEU A 182 -4.99 26.19 8.80
C LEU A 182 -3.90 25.10 8.87
N ILE A 183 -3.23 24.97 10.01
CA ILE A 183 -2.18 23.97 10.20
C ILE A 183 -2.77 22.55 10.10
N GLY A 184 -3.95 22.32 10.68
CA GLY A 184 -4.61 21.03 10.63
C GLY A 184 -5.01 20.61 9.22
N LEU A 185 -5.48 21.55 8.40
CA LEU A 185 -5.69 21.32 6.97
C LEU A 185 -4.38 20.96 6.26
N GLY A 186 -3.27 21.62 6.62
CA GLY A 186 -1.92 21.28 6.21
C GLY A 186 -1.53 19.83 6.53
N CYS A 187 -1.89 19.32 7.70
CA CYS A 187 -1.65 17.92 8.06
C CYS A 187 -2.42 16.95 7.16
N ILE A 188 -3.68 17.24 6.82
CA ILE A 188 -4.48 16.40 5.89
C ILE A 188 -3.82 16.38 4.51
N LEU A 189 -3.34 17.54 4.06
CA LEU A 189 -2.63 17.71 2.81
C LEU A 189 -1.29 16.92 2.77
N LEU A 190 -0.71 16.60 3.93
CA LEU A 190 0.50 15.77 4.09
C LEU A 190 0.19 14.26 4.28
N LYS A 191 -0.99 13.80 3.83
CA LYS A 191 -1.46 12.39 3.92
C LYS A 191 -1.54 11.87 5.37
N ALA A 192 -2.00 12.70 6.31
CA ALA A 192 -2.34 12.23 7.65
C ALA A 192 -3.44 11.13 7.61
N PRO A 193 -3.44 10.17 8.56
CA PRO A 193 -4.41 9.10 8.57
C PRO A 193 -5.83 9.62 8.75
N PHE A 194 -6.81 8.92 8.20
CA PHE A 194 -8.22 9.34 8.15
C PHE A 194 -8.82 9.74 9.52
N VAL A 195 -8.33 9.16 10.63
CA VAL A 195 -8.76 9.52 11.99
C VAL A 195 -8.42 10.98 12.32
N ILE A 196 -7.31 11.52 11.79
CA ILE A 196 -6.91 12.93 11.96
C ILE A 196 -7.88 13.86 11.22
N ASN A 197 -8.53 13.42 10.14
CA ASN A 197 -9.55 14.22 9.46
C ASN A 197 -10.79 14.41 10.35
N TRP A 198 -11.18 13.36 11.09
CA TRP A 198 -12.26 13.47 12.07
C TRP A 198 -11.89 14.36 13.25
N MET A 199 -10.63 14.33 13.68
CA MET A 199 -10.13 15.28 14.69
C MET A 199 -10.17 16.72 14.18
N LEU A 200 -9.78 16.98 12.93
CA LEU A 200 -9.87 18.32 12.35
C LEU A 200 -11.33 18.78 12.26
N LEU A 201 -12.26 17.90 11.86
CA LEU A 201 -13.68 18.22 11.84
C LEU A 201 -14.21 18.54 13.24
N ALA A 202 -13.82 17.77 14.25
CA ALA A 202 -14.15 18.04 15.65
C ALA A 202 -13.60 19.40 16.10
N THR A 203 -12.34 19.70 15.80
CA THR A 203 -11.71 20.99 16.08
C THR A 203 -12.42 22.14 15.37
N ALA A 204 -12.85 21.97 14.12
CA ALA A 204 -13.61 22.96 13.37
C ALA A 204 -15.00 23.21 13.97
N LEU A 205 -15.69 22.17 14.42
CA LEU A 205 -16.99 22.29 15.09
C LEU A 205 -16.87 23.04 16.41
N LEU A 206 -15.83 22.78 17.20
CA LEU A 206 -15.57 23.50 18.44
C LEU A 206 -15.29 24.97 18.16
N ILE A 207 -14.28 25.29 17.36
CA ILE A 207 -13.92 26.69 17.05
C ILE A 207 -15.12 27.45 16.46
N ALA A 208 -15.83 26.88 15.50
CA ALA A 208 -16.96 27.56 14.87
C ALA A 208 -18.14 27.77 15.85
N SER A 209 -18.25 26.92 16.87
CA SER A 209 -19.27 27.07 17.92
C SER A 209 -18.84 28.11 18.96
N ASP A 210 -17.55 28.26 19.29
CA ASP A 210 -17.03 29.34 20.17
C ASP A 210 -17.33 30.71 19.57
N MET A 211 -17.05 30.87 18.27
CA MET A 211 -17.34 32.09 17.53
C MET A 211 -18.80 32.51 17.67
N ALA A 212 -19.71 31.53 17.69
CA ALA A 212 -21.12 31.79 17.78
C ALA A 212 -21.58 32.26 19.18
N TYR A 213 -20.78 32.04 20.22
CA TYR A 213 -20.98 32.61 21.57
C TYR A 213 -20.48 34.05 21.70
N SER A 214 -19.61 34.51 20.81
CA SER A 214 -19.04 35.87 20.87
C SER A 214 -19.98 36.99 20.37
N GLU A 215 -21.16 36.62 19.87
CA GLU A 215 -22.15 37.53 19.29
C GLU A 215 -23.30 37.85 20.26
N GLU A 216 -23.92 39.03 20.11
CA GLU A 216 -24.93 39.57 21.04
C GLU A 216 -26.17 38.67 21.21
N ALA A 217 -26.47 37.81 20.23
CA ALA A 217 -27.59 36.88 20.27
C ALA A 217 -27.14 35.49 19.80
N VAL A 218 -26.86 34.61 20.75
CA VAL A 218 -26.45 33.21 20.52
C VAL A 218 -27.65 32.39 20.00
N PRO A 219 -27.57 31.80 18.80
CA PRO A 219 -28.60 30.92 18.27
C PRO A 219 -28.91 29.71 19.16
N VAL A 220 -30.20 29.37 19.29
CA VAL A 220 -30.66 28.14 19.95
C VAL A 220 -30.08 26.93 19.20
N GLY A 221 -29.28 26.10 19.89
CA GLY A 221 -28.72 24.85 19.35
C GLY A 221 -27.20 24.82 19.14
N ILE A 222 -26.46 25.88 19.50
CA ILE A 222 -24.99 25.88 19.45
C ILE A 222 -24.39 24.92 20.49
N GLU A 223 -24.95 24.86 21.70
CA GLU A 223 -24.53 23.92 22.76
C GLU A 223 -24.49 22.45 22.28
N PRO A 224 -25.56 21.91 21.65
CA PRO A 224 -25.52 20.59 21.03
C PRO A 224 -24.40 20.36 20.02
N ILE A 225 -24.03 21.39 19.24
CA ILE A 225 -23.00 21.33 18.21
C ILE A 225 -21.62 21.34 18.85
N TRP A 226 -21.41 22.21 19.84
CA TRP A 226 -20.21 22.26 20.66
C TRP A 226 -19.94 20.90 21.32
N MET A 227 -20.96 20.35 21.99
CA MET A 227 -20.86 19.04 22.64
C MET A 227 -20.65 17.90 21.63
N PHE A 228 -21.30 17.94 20.46
CA PHE A 228 -21.01 16.99 19.39
C PHE A 228 -19.53 17.02 18.96
N GLY A 229 -18.95 18.21 18.84
CA GLY A 229 -17.52 18.41 18.58
C GLY A 229 -16.65 17.71 19.62
N GLN A 230 -16.94 17.88 20.92
CA GLN A 230 -16.18 17.22 21.99
C GLN A 230 -16.32 15.69 21.96
N PHE A 231 -17.51 15.16 21.69
CA PHE A 231 -17.73 13.72 21.57
C PHE A 231 -17.04 13.12 20.34
N LEU A 232 -16.98 13.85 19.23
CA LEU A 232 -16.27 13.44 18.04
C LEU A 232 -14.75 13.41 18.28
N LEU A 233 -14.23 14.38 19.05
CA LEU A 233 -12.84 14.44 19.48
C LEU A 233 -12.48 13.23 20.37
N LEU A 234 -13.30 12.96 21.40
CA LEU A 234 -13.17 11.81 22.29
C LEU A 234 -13.15 10.48 21.51
N SER A 235 -14.09 10.33 20.59
CA SER A 235 -14.20 9.16 19.71
C SER A 235 -12.94 8.98 18.86
N SER A 236 -12.40 10.08 18.34
CA SER A 236 -11.20 10.06 17.50
C SER A 236 -9.94 9.65 18.28
N TYR A 237 -9.79 10.07 19.54
CA TYR A 237 -8.67 9.63 20.38
C TYR A 237 -8.68 8.13 20.64
N LEU A 238 -9.86 7.56 20.89
CA LEU A 238 -10.01 6.11 21.10
C LEU A 238 -9.65 5.34 19.82
N LEU A 239 -10.15 5.78 18.66
CA LEU A 239 -9.81 5.17 17.38
C LEU A 239 -8.32 5.25 17.06
N LEU A 240 -7.67 6.38 17.34
CA LEU A 240 -6.24 6.55 17.08
C LEU A 240 -5.37 5.70 18.03
N SER A 241 -5.83 5.47 19.27
CA SER A 241 -5.15 4.60 20.26
C SER A 241 -5.02 3.14 19.81
N GLU A 242 -5.88 2.69 18.89
CA GLU A 242 -5.88 1.33 18.37
C GLU A 242 -4.95 1.12 17.16
N ILE A 243 -4.33 2.16 16.63
CA ILE A 243 -3.36 2.05 15.51
C ILE A 243 -2.02 1.43 16.00
N LYS A 244 -2.07 0.48 16.94
CA LYS A 244 -0.91 -0.04 17.67
C LYS A 244 -0.16 -1.12 16.87
N LYS A 245 1.11 -0.81 16.58
CA LYS A 245 2.31 -1.70 16.64
C LYS A 245 2.23 -3.07 15.92
N ASP A 246 1.71 -3.14 14.70
CA ASP A 246 1.87 -4.33 13.84
C ASP A 246 3.13 -4.28 12.95
N SER A 247 3.87 -3.15 12.95
CA SER A 247 5.16 -3.05 12.28
C SER A 247 6.30 -3.19 13.29
N SER A 248 6.76 -4.43 13.47
CA SER A 248 8.05 -4.76 14.08
C SER A 248 9.16 -3.86 13.49
N GLU A 249 9.95 -3.24 14.35
CA GLU A 249 11.08 -2.34 14.03
C GLU A 249 12.24 -3.00 13.25
N LYS A 250 12.09 -4.26 12.80
CA LYS A 250 13.14 -4.99 12.05
C LYS A 250 12.99 -5.01 10.53
N ASP A 251 11.81 -4.75 9.96
CA ASP A 251 11.61 -4.73 8.50
C ASP A 251 11.70 -3.31 7.89
N ILE A 252 11.70 -2.29 8.74
CA ILE A 252 11.61 -0.87 8.33
C ILE A 252 12.90 -0.36 7.65
N GLY A 253 14.07 -1.00 7.90
CA GLY A 253 15.35 -0.49 7.40
C GLY A 253 15.58 -0.64 5.88
N LEU A 254 14.91 -1.59 5.23
CA LEU A 254 15.11 -1.90 3.80
C LEU A 254 13.95 -1.43 2.90
N GLU A 255 12.74 -1.19 3.44
CA GLU A 255 11.60 -0.64 2.69
C GLU A 255 11.60 0.90 2.58
N ILE A 256 12.30 1.61 3.49
CA ILE A 256 12.27 3.09 3.55
C ILE A 256 12.82 3.76 2.27
N GLN A 257 13.78 3.16 1.57
CA GLN A 257 14.34 3.78 0.35
C GLN A 257 13.44 3.62 -0.88
N ASP A 258 12.66 2.54 -0.98
CA ASP A 258 11.70 2.34 -2.09
C ASP A 258 10.33 2.98 -1.80
N GLU A 259 9.91 3.09 -0.53
CA GLU A 259 8.66 3.77 -0.15
C GLU A 259 8.73 5.31 -0.21
N ALA A 260 9.92 5.91 -0.04
CA ALA A 260 10.11 7.37 -0.11
C ALA A 260 9.79 7.92 -1.52
N ALA A 261 10.07 7.15 -2.57
CA ALA A 261 9.69 7.46 -3.95
C ALA A 261 8.21 7.12 -4.27
N ALA A 262 7.57 6.29 -3.45
CA ALA A 262 6.19 5.83 -3.59
C ALA A 262 5.18 6.65 -2.75
N ARG A 263 5.58 7.76 -2.11
CA ARG A 263 4.62 8.61 -1.36
C ARG A 263 4.70 10.10 -1.68
N SER A 264 5.51 10.54 -2.63
CA SER A 264 5.43 11.92 -3.14
C SER A 264 4.17 12.09 -4.00
N ARG A 265 3.34 13.08 -3.68
CA ARG A 265 2.17 13.44 -4.51
C ARG A 265 2.60 13.74 -5.94
N SER A 266 1.91 13.16 -6.92
CA SER A 266 2.08 13.51 -8.32
C SER A 266 1.72 14.97 -8.58
N ASP A 267 2.45 15.62 -9.48
CA ASP A 267 2.19 17.03 -9.85
C ASP A 267 0.77 17.23 -10.44
N LEU A 268 0.14 16.17 -10.96
CA LEU A 268 -1.24 16.17 -11.45
C LEU A 268 -2.28 16.25 -10.32
N SER A 269 -1.99 15.63 -9.16
CA SER A 269 -2.82 15.74 -7.96
C SER A 269 -2.91 17.20 -7.51
N GLY A 270 -1.78 17.92 -7.48
CA GLY A 270 -1.75 19.36 -7.16
C GLY A 270 -2.63 20.22 -8.09
N ILE A 271 -2.63 19.94 -9.39
CA ILE A 271 -3.45 20.66 -10.38
C ILE A 271 -4.94 20.38 -10.20
N LEU A 272 -5.32 19.14 -9.87
CA LEU A 272 -6.73 18.78 -9.66
C LEU A 272 -7.30 19.45 -8.40
N ILE A 273 -6.50 19.59 -7.32
CA ILE A 273 -6.88 20.37 -6.13
C ILE A 273 -7.13 21.84 -6.47
N LEU A 274 -6.34 22.40 -7.38
CA LEU A 274 -6.45 23.80 -7.79
C LEU A 274 -7.69 24.05 -8.68
N LEU A 275 -8.06 23.07 -9.52
CA LEU A 275 -9.25 23.10 -10.37
C LEU A 275 -10.57 22.91 -9.60
N THR A 276 -10.54 22.20 -8.47
CA THR A 276 -11.69 22.00 -7.58
C THR A 276 -11.78 23.06 -6.47
N LEU A 277 -10.90 24.06 -6.47
CA LEU A 277 -10.97 25.27 -5.65
C LEU A 277 -12.14 26.19 -6.07
N GLY A 278 -13.28 25.58 -6.42
CA GLY A 278 -14.59 26.19 -6.64
C GLY A 278 -15.32 26.54 -5.34
N GLY A 279 -14.60 26.63 -4.20
CA GLY A 279 -15.14 27.19 -2.96
C GLY A 279 -15.58 28.65 -3.12
N VAL A 280 -14.97 29.39 -4.05
CA VAL A 280 -15.34 30.78 -4.38
C VAL A 280 -16.76 30.88 -4.96
N LEU A 281 -17.23 29.86 -5.68
CA LEU A 281 -18.56 29.84 -6.28
C LEU A 281 -19.67 29.51 -5.27
N ILE A 282 -19.35 28.80 -4.18
CA ILE A 282 -20.34 28.39 -3.17
C ILE A 282 -20.48 29.42 -2.04
N VAL A 283 -19.44 30.21 -1.76
CA VAL A 283 -19.56 31.40 -0.89
C VAL A 283 -20.60 32.38 -1.46
N VAL A 284 -20.68 32.49 -2.79
CA VAL A 284 -21.74 33.26 -3.48
C VAL A 284 -23.12 32.63 -3.22
N VAL A 285 -23.24 31.29 -3.21
CA VAL A 285 -24.51 30.61 -2.91
C VAL A 285 -24.94 30.81 -1.45
N LEU A 286 -24.01 30.71 -0.48
CA LEU A 286 -24.30 31.00 0.94
C LEU A 286 -24.68 32.47 1.18
N SER A 287 -24.12 33.40 0.39
CA SER A 287 -24.49 34.82 0.46
C SER A 287 -25.94 35.10 0.02
N LEU A 288 -26.52 34.22 -0.80
CA LEU A 288 -27.90 34.32 -1.29
C LEU A 288 -28.95 33.77 -0.29
N ILE A 289 -28.54 32.97 0.70
CA ILE A 289 -29.46 32.42 1.70
C ILE A 289 -29.64 33.44 2.83
N GLN A 290 -30.88 33.79 3.18
CA GLN A 290 -31.15 34.65 4.34
C GLN A 290 -31.16 33.81 5.62
N ILE A 291 -29.96 33.59 6.17
CA ILE A 291 -29.75 33.01 7.51
C ILE A 291 -29.02 34.06 8.36
N HIS A 292 -29.13 33.96 9.69
CA HIS A 292 -28.36 34.75 10.65
C HIS A 292 -26.86 34.80 10.27
N PRO A 293 -26.18 35.95 10.39
CA PRO A 293 -24.77 36.12 9.99
C PRO A 293 -23.84 35.07 10.61
N ILE A 294 -24.06 34.73 11.88
CA ILE A 294 -23.34 33.66 12.61
C ILE A 294 -23.37 32.31 11.87
N TRP A 295 -24.55 31.86 11.45
CA TRP A 295 -24.71 30.60 10.72
C TRP A 295 -24.08 30.66 9.33
N LYS A 296 -23.97 31.84 8.72
CA LYS A 296 -23.23 32.00 7.45
C LYS A 296 -21.74 31.78 7.65
N ALA A 297 -21.14 32.38 8.67
CA ALA A 297 -19.73 32.19 9.00
C ALA A 297 -19.45 30.72 9.38
N PHE A 298 -20.27 30.16 10.27
CA PHE A 298 -20.21 28.76 10.68
C PHE A 298 -20.28 27.78 9.49
N CYS A 299 -21.30 27.92 8.63
CA CYS A 299 -21.45 27.04 7.47
C CYS A 299 -20.34 27.27 6.42
N ALA A 300 -19.84 28.49 6.27
CA ALA A 300 -18.74 28.77 5.34
C ALA A 300 -17.46 28.05 5.76
N VAL A 301 -17.07 28.10 7.04
CA VAL A 301 -15.87 27.40 7.55
C VAL A 301 -15.99 25.89 7.37
N LEU A 302 -17.11 25.29 7.79
CA LEU A 302 -17.33 23.85 7.64
C LEU A 302 -17.35 23.39 6.18
N LEU A 303 -17.95 24.19 5.29
CA LEU A 303 -18.01 23.87 3.87
C LEU A 303 -16.62 23.94 3.23
N ILE A 304 -15.82 24.95 3.56
CA ILE A 304 -14.44 25.07 3.07
C ILE A 304 -13.61 23.87 3.54
N VAL A 305 -13.67 23.52 4.83
CA VAL A 305 -12.94 22.36 5.37
C VAL A 305 -13.39 21.07 4.67
N SER A 306 -14.70 20.85 4.55
CA SER A 306 -15.27 19.66 3.89
C SER A 306 -14.88 19.54 2.41
N LEU A 307 -14.90 20.66 1.67
CA LEU A 307 -14.48 20.72 0.27
C LEU A 307 -13.01 20.34 0.13
N VAL A 308 -12.13 20.96 0.92
CA VAL A 308 -10.68 20.69 0.84
C VAL A 308 -10.38 19.25 1.22
N VAL A 309 -11.02 18.71 2.27
CA VAL A 309 -10.85 17.30 2.67
C VAL A 309 -11.30 16.36 1.55
N SER A 310 -12.46 16.62 0.93
CA SER A 310 -13.00 15.79 -0.16
C SER A 310 -12.11 15.80 -1.40
N VAL A 311 -11.61 16.98 -1.75
CA VAL A 311 -10.70 17.19 -2.87
C VAL A 311 -9.38 16.47 -2.63
N VAL A 312 -8.80 16.63 -1.44
CA VAL A 312 -7.58 15.92 -1.04
C VAL A 312 -7.77 14.42 -1.13
N TRP A 313 -8.85 13.90 -0.56
CA TRP A 313 -9.15 12.47 -0.58
C TRP A 313 -9.26 11.92 -2.00
N LEU A 314 -9.96 12.64 -2.90
CA LEU A 314 -10.07 12.26 -4.31
C LEU A 314 -8.69 12.23 -4.99
N THR A 315 -7.85 13.23 -4.71
CA THR A 315 -6.54 13.33 -5.33
C THR A 315 -5.53 12.31 -4.80
N ASP A 316 -5.57 11.96 -3.52
CA ASP A 316 -4.73 10.89 -2.98
C ASP A 316 -5.09 9.54 -3.61
N ARG A 317 -6.38 9.31 -3.87
CA ARG A 317 -6.83 8.07 -4.51
C ARG A 317 -6.42 7.95 -5.97
N PHE A 318 -6.39 9.09 -6.67
CA PHE A 318 -5.85 9.17 -8.02
C PHE A 318 -4.33 8.90 -8.04
N ASP A 319 -3.59 9.46 -7.08
CA ASP A 319 -2.14 9.30 -6.94
C ASP A 319 -1.73 7.83 -6.76
N ASP A 320 -2.44 7.10 -5.88
CA ASP A 320 -2.25 5.65 -5.69
C ASP A 320 -2.41 4.86 -7.00
N SER A 321 -3.37 5.28 -7.84
CA SER A 321 -3.67 4.63 -9.12
C SER A 321 -2.56 4.88 -10.14
N VAL A 322 -2.04 6.11 -10.21
CA VAL A 322 -0.91 6.48 -11.08
C VAL A 322 0.36 5.74 -10.68
N GLN A 323 0.65 5.65 -9.38
CA GLN A 323 1.82 4.92 -8.90
C GLN A 323 1.72 3.43 -9.17
N TYR A 324 0.54 2.83 -8.98
CA TYR A 324 0.30 1.46 -9.41
C TYR A 324 0.56 1.30 -10.90
N LEU A 325 0.05 2.19 -11.76
CA LEU A 325 0.30 2.14 -13.20
C LEU A 325 1.80 2.22 -13.53
N LYS A 326 2.55 3.07 -12.83
CA LYS A 326 4.01 3.21 -13.00
C LYS A 326 4.75 1.94 -12.55
N LYS A 327 4.38 1.34 -11.43
CA LYS A 327 4.94 0.07 -10.96
C LYS A 327 4.56 -1.09 -11.89
N TYR A 328 3.32 -1.10 -12.37
CA TYR A 328 2.78 -2.07 -13.31
C TYR A 328 3.54 -2.03 -14.64
N THR A 329 3.69 -0.85 -15.24
CA THR A 329 4.43 -0.65 -16.49
C THR A 329 5.91 -1.00 -16.34
N LYS A 330 6.55 -0.63 -15.22
CA LYS A 330 7.93 -1.03 -14.90
C LYS A 330 8.07 -2.55 -14.79
N ASN A 331 7.16 -3.22 -14.08
CA ASN A 331 7.15 -4.68 -13.94
C ASN A 331 6.87 -5.38 -15.27
N LEU A 332 5.98 -4.84 -16.09
CA LEU A 332 5.70 -5.34 -17.44
C LEU A 332 6.95 -5.31 -18.33
N HIS A 333 7.75 -4.25 -18.20
CA HIS A 333 9.01 -4.08 -18.92
C HIS A 333 10.12 -5.00 -18.39
N GLN A 334 10.17 -5.24 -17.08
CA GLN A 334 11.19 -6.09 -16.43
C GLN A 334 10.89 -7.60 -16.53
N ASN A 335 9.63 -8.01 -16.59
CA ASN A 335 9.21 -9.43 -16.62
C ASN A 335 8.92 -9.98 -18.02
N GLN A 336 9.52 -9.43 -19.07
CA GLN A 336 9.33 -9.91 -20.46
C GLN A 336 7.84 -10.09 -20.87
N LEU A 337 6.97 -9.16 -20.45
CA LEU A 337 5.54 -9.16 -20.79
C LEU A 337 4.69 -10.27 -20.14
N GLU A 338 5.12 -10.87 -19.02
CA GLU A 338 4.27 -11.78 -18.22
C GLU A 338 3.68 -11.08 -16.99
N HIS A 339 2.37 -11.24 -16.76
CA HIS A 339 1.68 -10.53 -15.68
C HIS A 339 0.41 -11.19 -15.13
N ASN A 340 0.14 -10.99 -13.83
CA ASN A 340 -1.11 -11.33 -13.14
C ASN A 340 -2.14 -10.21 -13.34
N GLY A 341 -3.30 -10.47 -13.96
CA GLY A 341 -4.29 -9.42 -14.28
C GLY A 341 -4.61 -8.46 -13.13
N TRP A 342 -4.82 -7.17 -13.44
CA TRP A 342 -5.09 -6.09 -12.47
C TRP A 342 -6.32 -6.37 -11.58
N GLN A 343 -7.17 -7.29 -12.01
CA GLN A 343 -8.34 -7.81 -11.31
C GLN A 343 -7.98 -8.58 -10.03
N SER A 344 -6.73 -9.04 -9.86
CA SER A 344 -6.24 -9.68 -8.64
C SER A 344 -5.84 -8.69 -7.53
N THR A 345 -5.78 -7.39 -7.85
CA THR A 345 -5.34 -6.33 -6.93
C THR A 345 -6.41 -6.00 -5.87
N HIS A 346 -6.00 -5.33 -4.79
CA HIS A 346 -6.86 -4.86 -3.70
C HIS A 346 -8.13 -4.14 -4.20
N VAL A 347 -9.26 -4.39 -3.52
CA VAL A 347 -10.62 -3.92 -3.89
C VAL A 347 -10.69 -2.41 -4.11
N GLY A 348 -9.99 -1.65 -3.28
CA GLY A 348 -9.97 -0.20 -3.36
C GLY A 348 -9.29 0.35 -4.63
N LEU A 349 -8.20 -0.30 -5.04
CA LEU A 349 -7.48 0.10 -6.25
C LEU A 349 -8.28 -0.28 -7.51
N ARG A 350 -8.90 -1.47 -7.49
CA ARG A 350 -9.76 -1.97 -8.57
C ARG A 350 -10.95 -1.06 -8.85
N THR A 351 -11.60 -0.54 -7.81
CA THR A 351 -12.73 0.38 -7.93
C THR A 351 -12.32 1.71 -8.54
N THR A 352 -11.13 2.20 -8.18
CA THR A 352 -10.61 3.48 -8.69
C THR A 352 -10.18 3.38 -10.15
N LEU A 353 -9.52 2.30 -10.55
CA LEU A 353 -9.16 2.06 -11.94
C LEU A 353 -10.39 2.02 -12.85
N ARG A 354 -11.49 1.41 -12.39
CA ARG A 354 -12.77 1.40 -13.09
C ARG A 354 -13.43 2.77 -13.17
N SER A 355 -13.47 3.50 -12.05
CA SER A 355 -14.15 4.81 -12.02
C SER A 355 -13.41 5.88 -12.83
N THR A 356 -12.09 5.75 -12.97
CA THR A 356 -11.25 6.66 -13.75
C THR A 356 -11.12 6.25 -15.23
N GLY A 357 -11.57 5.06 -15.60
CA GLY A 357 -11.40 4.48 -16.94
C GLY A 357 -9.96 4.04 -17.25
N LEU A 358 -9.05 4.11 -16.29
CA LEU A 358 -7.66 3.67 -16.42
C LEU A 358 -7.54 2.15 -16.60
N ASP A 359 -8.55 1.38 -16.17
CA ASP A 359 -8.65 -0.05 -16.45
C ASP A 359 -8.67 -0.36 -17.95
N SER A 360 -9.44 0.39 -18.73
CA SER A 360 -9.50 0.23 -20.19
C SER A 360 -8.15 0.50 -20.85
N TYR A 361 -7.37 1.44 -20.31
CA TYR A 361 -6.02 1.73 -20.78
C TYR A 361 -5.05 0.58 -20.45
N ILE A 362 -5.14 0.02 -19.24
CA ILE A 362 -4.37 -1.18 -18.85
C ILE A 362 -4.73 -2.36 -19.76
N ASP A 363 -6.02 -2.57 -20.06
CA ASP A 363 -6.47 -3.64 -20.93
C ASP A 363 -6.00 -3.43 -22.39
N ALA A 364 -6.02 -2.19 -22.89
CA ALA A 364 -5.48 -1.84 -24.20
C ALA A 364 -3.96 -2.01 -24.27
N LEU A 365 -3.24 -1.63 -23.21
CA LEU A 365 -1.80 -1.83 -23.07
C LEU A 365 -1.48 -3.33 -23.06
N ASN A 366 -2.22 -4.13 -22.31
CA ASN A 366 -2.07 -5.59 -22.26
C ASN A 366 -2.32 -6.22 -23.63
N LYS A 367 -3.41 -5.82 -24.29
CA LYS A 367 -3.70 -6.29 -25.65
C LYS A 367 -2.58 -5.92 -26.64
N SER A 368 -2.02 -4.72 -26.51
CA SER A 368 -0.89 -4.25 -27.33
C SER A 368 0.41 -5.00 -27.00
N ALA A 369 0.67 -5.28 -25.72
CA ALA A 369 1.79 -6.09 -25.25
C ALA A 369 1.68 -7.54 -25.75
N ASP A 370 0.49 -8.15 -25.69
CA ASP A 370 0.21 -9.48 -26.24
C ASP A 370 0.33 -9.52 -27.76
N GLN A 371 -0.11 -8.46 -28.44
CA GLN A 371 0.11 -8.33 -29.88
C GLN A 371 1.60 -8.18 -30.18
N LEU A 372 2.33 -7.36 -29.45
CA LEU A 372 3.77 -7.18 -29.62
C LEU A 372 4.53 -8.49 -29.38
N LYS A 373 4.19 -9.24 -28.31
CA LYS A 373 4.73 -10.57 -28.00
C LYS A 373 4.49 -11.55 -29.15
N ARG A 374 3.29 -11.52 -29.75
CA ARG A 374 2.92 -12.38 -30.89
C ARG A 374 3.53 -11.97 -32.22
N HIS A 375 3.75 -10.67 -32.47
CA HIS A 375 4.10 -10.16 -33.79
C HIS A 375 5.57 -9.78 -33.97
N ILE A 376 6.32 -9.46 -32.89
CA ILE A 376 7.67 -8.84 -33.03
C ILE A 376 8.83 -9.67 -32.42
N ILE A 377 8.61 -10.65 -31.54
CA ILE A 377 9.72 -11.31 -30.83
C ILE A 377 10.18 -12.59 -31.52
N PHE A 378 11.14 -12.44 -32.44
CA PHE A 378 12.06 -13.48 -32.91
C PHE A 378 13.44 -13.36 -32.20
N LEU A 379 13.47 -12.99 -30.91
CA LEU A 379 14.71 -12.80 -30.13
C LEU A 379 14.61 -13.37 -28.69
N GLY A 380 14.57 -14.71 -28.59
CA GLY A 380 15.07 -15.55 -27.48
C GLY A 380 14.31 -15.60 -26.14
N PRO A 381 14.57 -16.61 -25.28
CA PRO A 381 14.72 -18.02 -25.63
C PRO A 381 13.31 -18.56 -25.93
N GLU A 382 13.09 -19.15 -27.08
CA GLU A 382 12.23 -20.33 -27.01
C GLU A 382 12.92 -21.22 -25.97
N ARG A 383 12.27 -21.44 -24.82
CA ARG A 383 12.47 -22.70 -24.12
C ARG A 383 11.99 -23.75 -25.13
N LEU A 384 12.83 -24.07 -26.11
CA LEU A 384 12.68 -25.19 -27.04
C LEU A 384 12.30 -26.43 -26.25
N TYR A 385 12.78 -26.48 -25.00
CA TYR A 385 12.52 -27.53 -24.05
C TYR A 385 12.04 -27.00 -22.68
N PRO A 386 11.11 -27.73 -22.03
CA PRO A 386 10.66 -27.43 -20.66
C PRO A 386 11.80 -27.59 -19.63
N GLU A 387 11.59 -27.11 -18.40
CA GLU A 387 12.61 -27.17 -17.34
C GLU A 387 13.14 -28.59 -17.10
N VAL A 388 14.44 -28.66 -16.79
CA VAL A 388 15.16 -29.89 -16.42
C VAL A 388 14.47 -30.51 -15.19
N SER A 389 13.64 -31.53 -15.43
CA SER A 389 13.04 -32.35 -14.38
C SER A 389 14.08 -33.25 -13.72
N LYS A 390 14.00 -33.42 -12.40
CA LYS A 390 14.83 -34.37 -11.64
C LYS A 390 14.24 -35.78 -11.76
N ARG A 391 15.05 -36.73 -12.27
CA ARG A 391 14.90 -38.20 -12.36
C ARG A 391 13.46 -38.73 -12.19
N ALA A 392 12.85 -39.18 -13.28
CA ALA A 392 11.50 -39.75 -13.29
C ALA A 392 11.43 -41.14 -12.62
N TYR A 393 12.48 -41.95 -12.76
CA TYR A 393 12.55 -43.30 -12.21
C TYR A 393 13.41 -43.31 -10.95
N ARG A 394 12.78 -43.14 -9.77
CA ARG A 394 13.51 -43.06 -8.49
C ARG A 394 14.15 -44.37 -8.04
N ASP A 395 13.64 -45.50 -8.52
CA ASP A 395 13.97 -46.83 -7.97
C ASP A 395 14.72 -47.75 -8.95
N LYS A 396 15.10 -47.26 -10.14
CA LYS A 396 15.90 -48.00 -11.12
C LYS A 396 16.84 -47.09 -11.91
N ILE A 397 17.99 -47.61 -12.31
CA ILE A 397 18.89 -46.92 -13.25
C ILE A 397 18.26 -46.96 -14.64
N SER A 398 18.24 -45.81 -15.32
CA SER A 398 17.60 -45.64 -16.63
C SER A 398 18.61 -45.22 -17.69
N CYS A 399 18.46 -45.76 -18.90
CA CYS A 399 19.31 -45.45 -20.04
C CYS A 399 18.45 -45.07 -21.25
N PHE A 400 18.80 -43.97 -21.91
CA PHE A 400 18.18 -43.60 -23.19
C PHE A 400 19.07 -44.02 -24.36
N ILE A 401 18.49 -44.78 -25.30
CA ILE A 401 19.17 -45.28 -26.50
C ILE A 401 18.80 -44.39 -27.68
N VAL A 402 19.80 -43.65 -28.15
CA VAL A 402 19.73 -42.77 -29.32
C VAL A 402 20.36 -43.50 -30.50
N MET A 403 19.58 -43.81 -31.54
CA MET A 403 20.10 -44.52 -32.71
C MET A 403 19.23 -44.28 -33.95
N PRO A 404 19.73 -44.49 -35.17
CA PRO A 404 18.89 -44.48 -36.37
C PRO A 404 17.88 -45.62 -36.28
N PHE A 405 16.59 -45.35 -36.51
CA PHE A 405 15.52 -46.35 -36.39
C PHE A 405 15.14 -47.00 -37.73
N SER A 406 15.44 -46.35 -38.84
CA SER A 406 14.99 -46.74 -40.18
C SER A 406 15.96 -47.66 -40.93
N LEU A 407 17.05 -48.11 -40.31
CA LEU A 407 18.05 -48.94 -40.97
C LEU A 407 17.81 -50.42 -40.65
N GLU A 408 18.10 -51.30 -41.62
CA GLU A 408 17.79 -52.74 -41.51
C GLU A 408 18.44 -53.40 -40.29
N TRP A 409 19.64 -52.94 -39.90
CA TRP A 409 20.40 -53.47 -38.77
C TRP A 409 19.99 -52.88 -37.41
N SER A 410 19.19 -51.82 -37.39
CA SER A 410 18.87 -51.07 -36.16
C SER A 410 18.16 -51.92 -35.12
N ASN A 411 17.28 -52.83 -35.54
CA ASN A 411 16.54 -53.69 -34.61
C ASN A 411 17.46 -54.73 -33.93
N ASP A 412 18.46 -55.25 -34.64
CA ASP A 412 19.42 -56.19 -34.08
C ASP A 412 20.32 -55.51 -33.06
N VAL A 413 20.86 -54.34 -33.39
CA VAL A 413 21.68 -53.55 -32.47
C VAL A 413 20.88 -53.15 -31.24
N HIS A 414 19.65 -52.64 -31.42
CA HIS A 414 18.77 -52.29 -30.30
C HIS A 414 18.52 -53.47 -29.37
N ARG A 415 18.23 -54.66 -29.93
CA ARG A 415 18.00 -55.89 -29.15
C ARG A 415 19.21 -56.25 -28.29
N ILE A 416 20.43 -56.12 -28.83
CA ILE A 416 21.67 -56.35 -28.08
C ILE A 416 21.82 -55.32 -26.96
N LEU A 417 21.72 -54.02 -27.27
CA LEU A 417 21.88 -52.94 -26.29
C LEU A 417 20.86 -53.06 -25.15
N SER A 418 19.59 -53.29 -25.48
CA SER A 418 18.54 -53.50 -24.50
C SER A 418 18.73 -54.78 -23.70
N GLY A 419 19.24 -55.86 -24.31
CA GLY A 419 19.58 -57.10 -23.62
C GLY A 419 20.67 -56.87 -22.57
N VAL A 420 21.75 -56.18 -22.94
CA VAL A 420 22.84 -55.80 -22.02
C VAL A 420 22.31 -54.94 -20.89
N CYS A 421 21.57 -53.86 -21.17
CA CYS A 421 21.01 -52.99 -20.14
C CYS A 421 20.14 -53.77 -19.14
N LYS A 422 19.22 -54.62 -19.65
CA LYS A 422 18.34 -55.43 -18.79
C LYS A 422 19.12 -56.43 -17.93
N SER A 423 20.19 -57.03 -18.45
CA SER A 423 21.04 -57.95 -17.68
C SER A 423 21.77 -57.28 -16.51
N LEU A 424 21.93 -55.94 -16.57
CA LEU A 424 22.55 -55.11 -15.54
C LEU A 424 21.53 -54.33 -14.69
N ASP A 425 20.24 -54.72 -14.73
CA ASP A 425 19.11 -54.03 -14.08
C ASP A 425 18.98 -52.52 -14.44
N VAL A 426 19.43 -52.16 -15.63
CA VAL A 426 19.20 -50.85 -16.23
C VAL A 426 17.95 -50.93 -17.09
N LEU A 427 17.07 -49.92 -17.00
CA LEU A 427 15.89 -49.76 -17.83
C LEU A 427 16.25 -49.04 -19.14
N PRO A 428 16.36 -49.73 -20.30
CA PRO A 428 16.57 -49.08 -21.59
C PRO A 428 15.28 -48.47 -22.13
N MET A 429 15.37 -47.28 -22.71
CA MET A 429 14.27 -46.58 -23.40
C MET A 429 14.75 -46.16 -24.79
N ARG A 430 13.99 -46.44 -25.85
CA ARG A 430 14.24 -45.92 -27.21
C ARG A 430 13.23 -44.82 -27.55
N GLY A 431 13.62 -43.85 -28.37
CA GLY A 431 12.80 -42.66 -28.68
C GLY A 431 11.44 -42.94 -29.34
N ASP A 432 11.29 -44.08 -30.01
CA ASP A 432 10.04 -44.53 -30.66
C ASP A 432 9.14 -45.39 -29.75
N ASP A 433 9.58 -45.74 -28.53
CA ASP A 433 8.74 -46.42 -27.53
C ASP A 433 7.72 -45.45 -26.88
N VAL A 434 7.85 -44.14 -27.13
CA VAL A 434 7.01 -43.08 -26.53
C VAL A 434 5.92 -42.65 -27.52
N PHE A 435 4.79 -43.38 -27.55
CA PHE A 435 3.58 -42.98 -28.27
C PHE A 435 2.73 -42.04 -27.41
N LYS A 436 2.96 -40.73 -27.50
CA LYS A 436 2.14 -39.71 -26.85
C LYS A 436 1.71 -38.63 -27.86
N PRO A 437 0.54 -37.99 -27.70
CA PRO A 437 0.08 -36.89 -28.54
C PRO A 437 0.80 -35.56 -28.23
N SER A 438 2.11 -35.62 -27.94
CA SER A 438 2.99 -34.50 -27.61
C SER A 438 3.96 -34.21 -28.75
N ASP A 439 4.61 -33.05 -28.68
CA ASP A 439 5.70 -32.72 -29.59
C ASP A 439 6.86 -33.70 -29.39
N ILE A 440 7.27 -34.37 -30.47
CA ILE A 440 8.32 -35.41 -30.49
C ILE A 440 9.62 -34.88 -29.87
N LEU A 441 9.98 -33.62 -30.12
CA LEU A 441 11.20 -33.03 -29.58
C LEU A 441 11.12 -32.83 -28.06
N VAL A 442 9.93 -32.52 -27.53
CA VAL A 442 9.71 -32.37 -26.08
C VAL A 442 9.83 -33.73 -25.38
N ASP A 443 9.32 -34.80 -26.00
CA ASP A 443 9.41 -36.16 -25.45
C ASP A 443 10.85 -36.69 -25.46
N ILE A 444 11.60 -36.44 -26.55
CA ILE A 444 13.03 -36.77 -26.64
C ILE A 444 13.83 -36.02 -25.58
N TRP A 445 13.59 -34.71 -25.43
CA TRP A 445 14.22 -33.92 -24.36
C TRP A 445 13.95 -34.49 -22.98
N GLN A 446 12.68 -34.79 -22.65
CA GLN A 446 12.33 -35.35 -21.35
C GLN A 446 13.01 -36.70 -21.12
N SER A 447 13.11 -37.53 -22.16
CA SER A 447 13.72 -38.85 -22.09
C SER A 447 15.24 -38.75 -21.84
N ILE A 448 15.96 -37.91 -22.58
CA ILE A 448 17.39 -37.65 -22.36
C ILE A 448 17.61 -37.04 -20.97
N ASN A 449 16.79 -36.05 -20.59
CA ASN A 449 16.92 -35.35 -19.33
C ASN A 449 16.67 -36.26 -18.11
N THR A 450 15.73 -37.20 -18.21
CA THR A 450 15.39 -38.09 -17.09
C THR A 450 16.26 -39.34 -17.00
N ALA A 451 16.94 -39.73 -18.08
CA ALA A 451 17.85 -40.86 -18.10
C ALA A 451 19.11 -40.62 -17.24
N ASP A 452 19.64 -41.67 -16.64
CA ASP A 452 20.88 -41.62 -15.85
C ASP A 452 22.12 -41.58 -16.75
N PHE A 453 22.06 -42.21 -17.93
CA PHE A 453 23.06 -42.12 -18.99
C PHE A 453 22.45 -42.37 -20.38
N VAL A 454 23.22 -42.12 -21.43
CA VAL A 454 22.79 -42.27 -22.83
C VAL A 454 23.72 -43.24 -23.57
N ILE A 455 23.15 -44.10 -24.42
CA ILE A 455 23.90 -44.85 -25.43
C ILE A 455 23.54 -44.28 -26.80
N ALA A 456 24.53 -43.79 -27.54
CA ALA A 456 24.34 -43.16 -28.85
C ALA A 456 25.03 -43.96 -29.95
N ASP A 457 24.26 -44.52 -30.89
CA ASP A 457 24.78 -45.13 -32.11
C ASP A 457 24.81 -44.11 -33.25
N ILE A 458 26.00 -43.60 -33.56
CA ILE A 458 26.19 -42.53 -34.56
C ILE A 458 26.38 -43.06 -36.00
N SER A 459 26.17 -44.36 -36.23
CA SER A 459 26.36 -44.98 -37.54
C SER A 459 25.52 -44.32 -38.64
N GLY A 460 26.09 -44.19 -39.84
CA GLY A 460 25.43 -43.55 -40.97
C GLY A 460 25.23 -42.03 -40.84
N ARG A 461 25.84 -41.38 -39.84
CA ARG A 461 25.86 -39.91 -39.64
C ARG A 461 24.46 -39.29 -39.59
N ASN A 462 23.52 -39.96 -38.92
CA ASN A 462 22.14 -39.50 -38.81
C ASN A 462 22.08 -38.12 -38.09
N PRO A 463 21.54 -37.06 -38.73
CA PRO A 463 21.49 -35.73 -38.12
C PRO A 463 20.69 -35.66 -36.82
N ASN A 464 19.61 -36.44 -36.68
CA ASN A 464 18.79 -36.46 -35.48
C ASN A 464 19.56 -37.08 -34.30
N VAL A 465 20.27 -38.18 -34.54
CA VAL A 465 21.13 -38.80 -33.54
C VAL A 465 22.22 -37.84 -33.06
N LEU A 466 22.86 -37.11 -33.98
CA LEU A 466 23.89 -36.13 -33.62
C LEU A 466 23.31 -34.95 -32.83
N TYR A 467 22.09 -34.54 -33.16
CA TYR A 467 21.38 -33.49 -32.43
C TYR A 467 21.04 -33.93 -30.99
N GLU A 468 20.47 -35.12 -30.83
CA GLU A 468 20.16 -35.73 -29.53
C GLU A 468 21.42 -35.96 -28.67
N LEU A 469 22.51 -36.39 -29.30
CA LEU A 469 23.83 -36.50 -28.67
C LEU A 469 24.33 -35.14 -28.16
N GLY A 470 24.14 -34.07 -28.94
CA GLY A 470 24.45 -32.70 -28.55
C GLY A 470 23.65 -32.24 -27.32
N ILE A 471 22.36 -32.58 -27.25
CA ILE A 471 21.51 -32.31 -26.07
C ILE A 471 22.04 -33.06 -24.86
N ALA A 472 22.35 -34.36 -24.99
CA ALA A 472 22.90 -35.18 -23.90
C ALA A 472 24.22 -34.60 -23.36
N HIS A 473 25.13 -34.16 -24.24
CA HIS A 473 26.37 -33.48 -23.84
C HIS A 473 26.12 -32.17 -23.11
N THR A 474 25.16 -31.37 -23.59
CA THR A 474 24.80 -30.09 -22.95
C THR A 474 24.24 -30.29 -21.54
N LEU A 475 23.47 -31.36 -21.33
CA LEU A 475 22.97 -31.78 -20.02
C LEU A 475 24.01 -32.51 -19.15
N ALA A 476 25.26 -32.61 -19.62
CA ALA A 476 26.35 -33.31 -18.96
C ALA A 476 26.01 -34.77 -18.60
N LYS A 477 25.19 -35.44 -19.42
CA LYS A 477 24.88 -36.86 -19.24
C LYS A 477 26.11 -37.71 -19.55
N PRO A 478 26.36 -38.81 -18.82
CA PRO A 478 27.30 -39.83 -19.26
C PRO A 478 26.83 -40.40 -20.60
N VAL A 479 27.71 -40.45 -21.61
CA VAL A 479 27.36 -40.98 -22.93
C VAL A 479 28.33 -42.08 -23.34
N LEU A 480 27.77 -43.23 -23.73
CA LEU A 480 28.47 -44.28 -24.45
C LEU A 480 28.22 -44.11 -25.96
N ILE A 481 29.27 -43.85 -26.73
CA ILE A 481 29.16 -43.68 -28.18
C ILE A 481 29.57 -44.98 -28.86
N ILE A 482 28.73 -45.47 -29.77
CA ILE A 482 29.02 -46.64 -30.61
C ILE A 482 28.88 -46.26 -32.09
N SER A 483 29.61 -46.96 -32.95
CA SER A 483 29.51 -46.78 -34.41
C SER A 483 29.85 -48.08 -35.14
N LYS A 484 29.18 -48.34 -36.25
CA LYS A 484 29.47 -49.48 -37.12
C LYS A 484 30.75 -49.26 -37.94
N ASN A 485 31.04 -48.00 -38.29
CA ASN A 485 32.23 -47.64 -39.08
C ASN A 485 32.98 -46.48 -38.43
N ALA A 486 34.32 -46.49 -38.55
CA ALA A 486 35.15 -45.38 -38.09
C ALA A 486 34.88 -44.09 -38.88
N ASP A 487 34.57 -44.21 -40.17
CA ASP A 487 34.33 -43.07 -41.09
C ASP A 487 33.04 -42.29 -40.75
N ASP A 488 32.14 -42.90 -39.99
CA ASP A 488 30.91 -42.25 -39.52
C ASP A 488 31.17 -41.31 -38.33
N ILE A 489 32.36 -41.36 -37.71
CA ILE A 489 32.71 -40.56 -36.54
C ILE A 489 33.05 -39.13 -37.00
N PRO A 490 32.24 -38.11 -36.64
CA PRO A 490 32.57 -36.72 -36.93
C PRO A 490 33.85 -36.29 -36.21
N ILE A 491 34.57 -35.32 -36.78
CA ILE A 491 35.83 -34.83 -36.22
C ILE A 491 35.68 -34.32 -34.78
N ASP A 492 34.52 -33.73 -34.44
CA ASP A 492 34.21 -33.23 -33.09
C ASP A 492 34.12 -34.35 -32.03
N LEU A 493 33.88 -35.59 -32.46
CA LEU A 493 33.78 -36.78 -31.60
C LEU A 493 35.04 -37.66 -31.66
N SER A 494 36.03 -37.34 -32.50
CA SER A 494 37.21 -38.21 -32.71
C SER A 494 38.09 -38.38 -31.47
N THR A 495 38.04 -37.42 -30.55
CA THR A 495 38.77 -37.46 -29.27
C THR A 495 38.05 -38.27 -28.19
N ARG A 496 36.81 -38.69 -28.44
CA ARG A 496 36.00 -39.50 -27.52
C ARG A 496 36.25 -40.99 -27.77
N ARG A 497 36.07 -41.80 -26.73
CA ARG A 497 36.10 -43.26 -26.87
C ARG A 497 34.81 -43.70 -27.56
N VAL A 498 34.94 -44.27 -28.75
CA VAL A 498 33.83 -44.83 -29.54
C VAL A 498 34.02 -46.34 -29.65
N ILE A 499 32.99 -47.13 -29.34
CA ILE A 499 33.00 -48.58 -29.60
C ILE A 499 32.68 -48.80 -31.07
N ILE A 500 33.65 -49.30 -31.82
CA ILE A 500 33.45 -49.71 -33.22
C ILE A 500 33.00 -51.18 -33.25
N TYR A 501 31.90 -51.45 -33.94
CA TYR A 501 31.32 -52.79 -34.10
C TYR A 501 31.12 -53.17 -35.57
N GLY A 502 30.81 -54.43 -35.88
CA GLY A 502 30.54 -54.86 -37.26
C GLY A 502 31.78 -55.22 -38.12
N GLN A 503 33.00 -55.04 -37.59
CA GLN A 503 34.25 -55.39 -38.28
C GLN A 503 34.47 -56.92 -38.39
N ASN A 504 33.95 -57.70 -37.42
CA ASN A 504 34.20 -59.14 -37.29
C ASN A 504 33.09 -60.02 -37.89
N GLY A 505 32.64 -59.69 -39.11
CA GLY A 505 31.84 -60.57 -39.98
C GLY A 505 30.64 -61.26 -39.32
N MET A 506 30.83 -62.49 -38.80
CA MET A 506 29.77 -63.35 -38.24
C MET A 506 29.62 -63.25 -36.70
N HIS A 507 30.62 -62.72 -35.97
CA HIS A 507 30.66 -62.67 -34.49
C HIS A 507 30.51 -61.26 -33.89
N TRP A 508 30.17 -60.26 -34.70
CA TRP A 508 30.10 -58.87 -34.23
C TRP A 508 29.04 -58.63 -33.14
N HIS A 509 28.01 -59.48 -33.07
CA HIS A 509 26.96 -59.39 -32.06
C HIS A 509 27.52 -59.65 -30.65
N GLU A 510 28.24 -60.76 -30.47
CA GLU A 510 28.86 -61.17 -29.21
C GLU A 510 29.94 -60.17 -28.77
N GLU A 511 30.71 -59.66 -29.73
CA GLU A 511 31.73 -58.64 -29.47
C GLU A 511 31.12 -57.31 -29.00
N LEU A 512 30.04 -56.85 -29.66
CA LEU A 512 29.33 -55.64 -29.26
C LEU A 512 28.73 -55.81 -27.86
N GLU A 513 28.07 -56.95 -27.61
CA GLU A 513 27.51 -57.29 -26.30
C GLU A 513 28.57 -57.22 -25.19
N MET A 514 29.73 -57.85 -25.41
CA MET A 514 30.84 -57.85 -24.46
C MET A 514 31.37 -56.43 -24.19
N LYS A 515 31.66 -55.65 -25.25
CA LYS A 515 32.22 -54.29 -25.10
C LYS A 515 31.24 -53.33 -24.45
N VAL A 516 29.95 -53.39 -24.82
CA VAL A 516 28.91 -52.55 -24.23
C VAL A 516 28.69 -52.92 -22.76
N THR A 517 28.69 -54.21 -22.41
CA THR A 517 28.56 -54.67 -21.01
C THR A 517 29.66 -54.06 -20.14
N GLN A 518 30.92 -54.14 -20.57
CA GLN A 518 32.05 -53.54 -19.85
C GLN A 518 31.91 -52.03 -19.72
N ALA A 519 31.52 -51.34 -20.80
CA ALA A 519 31.36 -49.90 -20.80
C ALA A 519 30.22 -49.43 -19.88
N VAL A 520 29.07 -50.12 -19.89
CA VAL A 520 27.93 -49.79 -19.03
C VAL A 520 28.26 -50.04 -17.55
N GLN A 521 28.94 -51.15 -17.22
CA GLN A 521 29.40 -51.42 -15.86
C GLN A 521 30.35 -50.32 -15.36
N GLU A 522 31.27 -49.85 -16.20
CA GLU A 522 32.17 -48.77 -15.83
C GLU A 522 31.44 -47.43 -15.67
N ILE A 523 30.43 -47.13 -16.51
CA ILE A 523 29.57 -45.95 -16.32
C ILE A 523 28.85 -46.02 -14.97
N ILE A 524 28.21 -47.16 -14.64
CA ILE A 524 27.52 -47.35 -13.35
C ILE A 524 28.48 -47.13 -12.19
N ARG A 525 29.70 -47.67 -12.29
CA ARG A 525 30.74 -47.55 -11.25
C ARG A 525 31.27 -46.11 -11.10
N VAL A 526 31.71 -45.49 -12.19
CA VAL A 526 32.36 -44.17 -12.19
C VAL A 526 31.39 -43.08 -11.75
N TYR A 527 30.14 -43.14 -12.20
CA TYR A 527 29.13 -42.15 -11.86
C TYR A 527 28.35 -42.49 -10.57
N ALA A 528 28.78 -43.54 -9.84
CA ALA A 528 28.17 -43.98 -8.59
C ALA A 528 26.64 -44.12 -8.67
N LEU A 529 26.14 -44.64 -9.80
CA LEU A 529 24.72 -44.85 -10.01
C LEU A 529 24.26 -45.97 -9.08
N LYS A 530 23.52 -45.63 -8.02
CA LYS A 530 22.97 -46.60 -7.08
C LYS A 530 21.76 -47.29 -7.72
N ILE A 531 21.79 -48.62 -7.68
CA ILE A 531 20.65 -49.50 -7.94
C ILE A 531 19.64 -49.30 -6.82
#